data_AF-A0A3D3WG88-F1
#
_entry.id   AF-A0A3D3WG88-F1
#
_cell.length_a   1.000
_cell.length_b   1.000
_cell.length_c   1.000
_cell.angle_alpha   90.00
_cell.angle_beta   90.00
_cell.angle_gamma   90.00
#
_symmetry.space_group_name_H-M   'P 1'
#
loop_
_entity.id
_entity.type
_entity.pdbx_description
1 polymer ?
#
loop_
_entity_poly.entity_id
_entity_poly.type
_entity_poly.pdbx_seq_one_letter_code
_entity_poly.pdbx_strand_id
1 'polypeptide(L)' 'MEQLSKPFDVFIIGGGINGCGVARDAAGRGLYVGLAEMNDLASATSSSSTKLFHGGLRYLEYFEFRLVREALIERE' A
#
# COMPACT_ATOMS: atom_id res chain seq x y z
N MET A 1 -35.52 -5.34 -14.27
CA MET A 1 -34.19 -5.18 -14.88
C MET A 1 -33.17 -5.37 -13.76
N GLU A 2 -32.58 -6.54 -13.67
CA GLU A 2 -31.57 -6.83 -12.64
C GLU A 2 -30.19 -6.65 -13.29
N GLN A 3 -29.57 -5.50 -13.05
CA GLN A 3 -28.14 -5.35 -13.29
C GLN A 3 -27.44 -6.05 -12.13
N LEU A 4 -27.14 -7.34 -12.29
CA LEU A 4 -26.16 -8.02 -11.45
C LEU A 4 -24.80 -7.37 -11.75
N SER A 5 -24.40 -6.38 -10.94
CA SER A 5 -23.06 -5.83 -11.00
C SER A 5 -22.06 -6.98 -10.84
N LYS A 6 -21.09 -7.10 -11.75
CA LYS A 6 -20.01 -8.09 -11.63
C LYS A 6 -19.41 -7.95 -10.22
N PRO A 7 -19.27 -9.03 -9.43
CA PRO A 7 -18.59 -8.95 -8.15
C PRO A 7 -17.12 -8.57 -8.37
N PHE A 8 -16.56 -7.81 -7.42
CA PHE A 8 -15.12 -7.54 -7.40
C PHE A 8 -14.35 -8.85 -7.27
N ASP A 9 -13.29 -9.00 -8.04
CA ASP A 9 -12.36 -10.12 -7.91
C ASP A 9 -11.55 -9.98 -6.60
N VAL A 10 -11.24 -8.74 -6.20
CA VAL A 10 -10.66 -8.40 -4.90
C VAL A 10 -11.27 -7.09 -4.38
N PHE A 11 -11.63 -7.04 -3.10
CA PHE A 11 -12.08 -5.83 -2.42
C PHE A 11 -11.15 -5.48 -1.27
N ILE A 12 -10.63 -4.25 -1.25
CA ILE A 12 -9.61 -3.77 -0.31
C ILE A 12 -10.25 -2.77 0.65
N ILE A 13 -10.01 -2.95 1.95
CA ILE A 13 -10.48 -2.05 3.00
C ILE A 13 -9.29 -1.25 3.53
N GLY A 14 -9.36 0.08 3.40
CA GLY A 14 -8.34 1.02 3.82
C GLY A 14 -7.59 1.65 2.64
N GLY A 15 -7.66 2.98 2.52
CA GLY A 15 -7.02 3.82 1.52
C GLY A 15 -5.70 4.45 1.98
N GLY A 16 -4.96 3.77 2.85
CA GLY A 16 -3.57 4.11 3.18
C GLY A 16 -2.59 3.62 2.09
N ILE A 17 -1.29 3.90 2.28
CA ILE A 17 -0.26 3.57 1.29
C ILE A 17 -0.23 2.07 0.91
N ASN A 18 -0.39 1.18 1.90
CA ASN A 18 -0.41 -0.27 1.65
C ASN A 18 -1.65 -0.68 0.85
N GLY A 19 -2.84 -0.20 1.24
CA GLY A 19 -4.09 -0.54 0.55
C GLY A 19 -4.14 -0.03 -0.88
N CYS A 20 -3.74 1.22 -1.11
CA CYS A 20 -3.62 1.80 -2.45
C CYS A 20 -2.55 1.08 -3.30
N GLY A 21 -1.41 0.71 -2.71
CA GLY A 21 -0.36 -0.04 -3.40
C GLY A 21 -0.85 -1.43 -3.87
N VAL A 22 -1.53 -2.17 -2.98
CA VAL A 22 -2.13 -3.46 -3.30
C VAL A 22 -3.23 -3.32 -4.36
N ALA A 23 -4.08 -2.29 -4.25
CA ALA A 23 -5.14 -2.04 -5.23
C ALA A 23 -4.57 -1.77 -6.63
N ARG A 24 -3.51 -0.95 -6.71
CA ARG A 24 -2.79 -0.67 -7.95
C ARG A 24 -2.19 -1.93 -8.55
N ASP A 25 -1.48 -2.73 -7.76
CA ASP A 25 -0.85 -3.96 -8.28
C ASP A 25 -1.92 -4.97 -8.77
N ALA A 26 -2.96 -5.20 -7.98
CA ALA A 26 -4.07 -6.09 -8.35
C ALA A 26 -4.78 -5.63 -9.64
N ALA A 27 -5.06 -4.33 -9.77
CA ALA A 27 -5.65 -3.77 -10.99
C ALA A 27 -4.70 -3.87 -12.19
N GLY A 28 -3.40 -3.63 -11.98
CA GLY A 28 -2.36 -3.79 -13.01
C GLY A 28 -2.22 -5.23 -13.52
N ARG A 29 -2.64 -6.21 -12.73
CA ARG A 29 -2.71 -7.63 -13.11
C ARG A 29 -4.04 -8.03 -13.77
N GLY A 30 -4.94 -7.07 -14.01
CA GLY A 30 -6.21 -7.28 -14.73
C GLY A 30 -7.40 -7.70 -13.87
N LEU A 31 -7.29 -7.63 -12.54
CA LEU A 31 -8.40 -7.93 -11.64
C LEU A 31 -9.42 -6.78 -11.59
N TYR A 32 -10.70 -7.09 -11.43
CA TYR A 32 -11.73 -6.10 -11.11
C TYR A 32 -11.68 -5.78 -9.61
N VAL A 33 -11.05 -4.65 -9.26
CA VAL A 33 -10.71 -4.30 -7.87
C VAL A 33 -11.63 -3.22 -7.34
N GLY A 34 -12.12 -3.40 -6.12
CA GLY A 34 -12.76 -2.35 -5.32
C GLY A 34 -11.86 -1.94 -4.16
N LEU A 35 -11.87 -0.66 -3.79
CA LEU A 35 -11.24 -0.16 -2.57
C LEU A 35 -12.21 0.80 -1.87
N ALA A 36 -12.34 0.65 -0.55
CA ALA A 36 -13.09 1.58 0.29
C ALA A 36 -12.20 2.15 1.40
N GLU A 37 -12.27 3.46 1.58
CA GLU A 37 -11.70 4.19 2.70
C GLU A 37 -12.84 4.85 3.47
N MET A 38 -12.78 4.79 4.80
CA MET A 38 -13.80 5.37 5.67
C MET A 38 -13.79 6.90 5.64
N ASN A 39 -12.60 7.50 5.50
CA ASN A 39 -12.39 8.94 5.45
C ASN A 39 -11.85 9.38 4.08
N ASP A 40 -10.82 10.23 4.05
CA ASP A 40 -10.05 10.56 2.86
C ASP A 40 -8.83 9.63 2.70
N LEU A 41 -8.33 9.54 1.47
CA LEU A 41 -7.12 8.77 1.16
C LEU A 41 -5.94 9.25 2.01
N ALA A 42 -5.15 8.30 2.51
CA ALA A 42 -4.00 8.55 3.37
C ALA A 42 -4.27 9.34 4.67
N SER A 43 -5.54 9.51 5.09
CA SER A 43 -5.93 10.34 6.25
C SER A 43 -5.34 9.93 7.61
N ALA A 44 -4.81 8.71 7.75
CA ALA A 44 -4.18 8.21 8.98
C ALA A 44 -2.63 8.18 8.89
N THR A 45 -1.98 7.07 9.29
CA THR A 45 -0.52 6.93 9.38
C THR A 45 0.23 7.32 8.10
N SER A 46 -0.37 7.09 6.93
CA SER A 46 0.25 7.42 5.63
C SER A 46 0.49 8.93 5.43
N SER A 47 -0.31 9.81 6.04
CA SER A 47 -0.06 11.27 6.05
C SER A 47 0.80 11.73 7.24
N SER A 48 0.89 10.89 8.28
CA SER A 48 1.57 11.18 9.56
C SER A 48 3.01 10.67 9.63
N SER A 49 3.65 10.39 8.49
CA SER A 49 5.06 10.00 8.43
C SER A 49 5.99 11.23 8.48
N THR A 50 7.29 10.97 8.67
CA THR A 50 8.37 11.95 8.51
C THR A 50 8.62 12.32 7.04
N LYS A 51 7.89 11.71 6.10
CA LYS A 51 7.96 11.97 4.64
C LYS A 51 9.35 11.72 4.06
N LEU A 52 10.02 10.67 4.56
CA LEU A 52 11.33 10.23 4.10
C LEU A 52 11.24 8.87 3.41
N PHE A 53 11.82 8.75 2.23
CA PHE A 53 12.17 7.46 1.63
C PHE A 53 13.58 7.10 2.11
N HIS A 54 13.68 6.18 3.07
CA HIS A 54 14.96 5.85 3.73
C HIS A 54 15.18 4.35 3.91
N GLY A 55 16.45 3.94 3.94
CA GLY A 55 16.85 2.58 4.32
C GLY A 55 16.76 2.29 5.82
N GLY A 56 16.60 3.31 6.66
CA GLY A 56 16.47 3.16 8.11
C GLY A 56 17.78 2.81 8.79
N LEU A 57 18.76 3.71 8.71
CA LEU A 57 20.13 3.51 9.21
C LEU A 57 20.20 2.94 10.64
N ARG A 58 19.35 3.44 11.55
CA ARG A 58 19.23 2.96 12.93
C ARG A 58 18.92 1.47 13.06
N TYR A 59 18.32 0.86 12.04
CA TYR A 59 17.93 -0.55 12.07
C TYR A 59 19.13 -1.50 11.91
N LEU A 60 20.28 -1.00 11.46
CA LEU A 60 21.52 -1.79 11.41
C LEU A 60 22.01 -2.18 12.81
N GLU A 61 21.77 -1.35 13.84
CA GLU A 61 22.10 -1.67 15.24
C GLU A 61 21.34 -2.90 15.76
N TYR A 62 20.20 -3.19 15.14
CA TYR A 62 19.34 -4.34 15.47
C TYR A 62 19.51 -5.50 14.49
N PHE A 63 20.53 -5.46 13.63
CA PHE A 63 20.82 -6.48 12.62
C PHE A 63 19.69 -6.73 11.61
N GLU A 64 18.84 -5.73 11.36
CA GLU A 64 17.74 -5.77 10.38
C GLU A 64 18.24 -5.59 8.94
N PHE A 65 19.25 -6.36 8.54
CA PHE A 65 19.95 -6.19 7.26
C PHE A 65 19.03 -6.37 6.05
N ARG A 66 18.08 -7.31 6.14
CA ARG A 66 17.12 -7.58 5.07
C ARG A 66 16.25 -6.34 4.81
N LEU A 67 15.67 -5.77 5.87
CA LEU A 67 14.85 -4.57 5.80
C LEU A 67 15.63 -3.38 5.22
N VAL A 68 16.83 -3.13 5.75
CA VAL A 68 17.66 -2.00 5.31
C VAL A 68 18.03 -2.14 3.83
N ARG A 69 18.42 -3.35 3.41
CA ARG A 69 18.76 -3.63 2.01
C ARG A 69 17.56 -3.45 1.07
N GLU A 70 16.41 -4.03 1.41
CA GLU A 70 15.18 -3.91 0.61
C GLU A 70 14.76 -2.44 0.48
N ALA A 71 14.72 -1.70 1.59
CA ALA A 71 14.31 -0.30 1.59
C ALA A 71 15.26 0.65 0.83
N LEU A 72 16.56 0.31 0.76
CA LEU A 72 17.52 1.06 -0.07
C LEU A 72 17.36 0.76 -1.56
N ILE A 73 17.08 -0.50 -1.92
CA ILE A 73 16.87 -0.90 -3.32
C ILE A 73 15.57 -0.30 -3.87
N GLU A 74 14.46 -0.38 -3.14
CA GLU A 74 13.16 0.15 -3.56
C GLU A 74 13.11 1.69 -3.73
N ARG A 75 14.18 2.39 -3.34
CA ARG A 75 14.29 3.85 -3.51
C ARG A 75 14.64 4.26 -4.95
N GLU A 76 15.34 3.39 -5.69
CA GLU A 76 15.84 3.64 -7.06
C GLU A 76 15.13 2.75 -8.07
#